data_AF-A0A3D1ENH1-F1
#
_entry.id   AF-A0A3D1ENH1-F1
#
_cell.length_a   1.000
_cell.length_b   1.000
_cell.length_c   1.000
_cell.angle_alpha   90.00
_cell.angle_beta   90.00
_cell.angle_gamma   90.00
#
_symmetry.space_group_name_H-M   'P 1'
#
loop_
_entity.id
_entity.type
_entity.pdbx_description
1 polymer ?
#
loop_
_entity_poly.entity_id
_entity_poly.type
_entity_poly.pdbx_seq_one_letter_code
_entity_poly.pdbx_strand_id
1 'polypeptide(L)'
;MGFMPLLLCSALFTLEDDRVGSTRQGSLLVCPPVGGGDFVVGASDRRALSRLGGEAELVLVHDHPNDIAIRLLVRGSSGQYERFEALPGDTIRTFDLVALLAPLNVPEGHVVVVACNLQGDPIAHNQLSGSVRFQNMSDVAELPVAAFRAIPGTTGQALPSPEQLSLDGVEYAVPGNRQVLDFYAVGSSPVLGQPVQTQLGVVPLDFDFTGRNPERPSTQLRFEIWNENEVKFSGTRHCFEGMGWVDLADLNGPTNHFRRQFLGTESGKARLDTRANTSCGEPASAPALVAWVLNDFGTGLSGRMLRSTGRQPSTIHIPTVSQPEESGTTVDRGSLLGDSSVKTGAAVPSR
;
A
#
# COMPACT_ATOMS: atom_id res chain seq x y z
N MET A 1 51.82 -13.88 5.10
CA MET A 1 51.20 -12.54 5.10
C MET A 1 49.81 -12.73 4.50
N GLY A 2 48.73 -12.96 5.24
CA GLY A 2 48.29 -12.35 6.49
C GLY A 2 47.01 -11.56 6.15
N PHE A 3 45.86 -12.25 6.21
CA PHE A 3 44.51 -11.76 5.93
C PHE A 3 44.15 -10.48 6.70
N MET A 4 43.38 -9.58 6.08
CA MET A 4 42.36 -8.82 6.82
C MET A 4 41.19 -8.39 5.91
N PRO A 5 39.97 -8.91 6.12
CA PRO A 5 38.73 -8.34 5.60
C PRO A 5 38.23 -7.25 6.56
N LEU A 6 37.87 -6.08 6.03
CA LEU A 6 37.24 -5.02 6.82
C LEU A 6 35.75 -5.36 7.02
N LEU A 7 35.47 -5.84 8.22
CA LEU A 7 34.18 -5.84 8.89
C LEU A 7 33.57 -4.44 8.89
N LEU A 8 32.33 -4.34 8.42
CA LEU A 8 31.38 -3.30 8.82
C LEU A 8 30.08 -3.99 9.24
N CYS A 9 30.13 -4.58 10.43
CA CYS A 9 28.96 -4.88 11.24
C CYS A 9 28.92 -3.87 12.40
N SER A 10 27.69 -3.60 12.84
CA SER A 10 27.34 -3.06 14.16
C SER A 10 27.33 -1.53 14.31
N ALA A 11 26.19 -0.93 13.96
CA ALA A 11 25.61 0.15 14.74
C ALA A 11 24.25 -0.31 15.30
N LEU A 12 24.34 -1.26 16.23
CA LEU A 12 23.29 -1.54 17.23
C LEU A 12 23.39 -0.43 18.27
N PHE A 13 22.55 0.60 18.14
CA PHE A 13 22.17 1.47 19.24
C PHE A 13 20.66 1.46 19.36
N THR A 14 20.23 0.99 20.53
CA THR A 14 18.88 0.99 21.07
C THR A 14 18.29 2.39 21.12
N LEU A 15 17.16 2.60 20.43
CA LEU A 15 16.24 3.71 20.69
C LEU A 15 14.83 3.12 20.74
N GLU A 16 14.32 3.00 21.96
CA GLU A 16 13.04 2.38 22.37
C GLU A 16 11.77 3.15 21.92
N ASP A 17 11.77 3.84 20.79
CA ASP A 17 10.59 4.62 20.34
C ASP A 17 10.27 4.49 18.83
N ASP A 18 10.68 3.38 18.20
CA ASP A 18 10.26 2.99 16.85
C ASP A 18 8.81 2.48 16.85
N ARG A 19 7.85 3.40 17.00
CA ARG A 19 6.41 3.13 16.91
C ARG A 19 5.92 2.96 15.46
N VAL A 20 6.57 2.10 14.66
CA VAL A 20 5.94 1.25 13.61
C VAL A 20 6.79 -0.04 13.44
N GLY A 21 7.08 -0.67 14.59
CA GLY A 21 7.40 -2.09 14.85
C GLY A 21 8.09 -2.99 13.81
N SER A 22 9.43 -3.06 13.87
CA SER A 22 10.20 -4.23 13.36
C SER A 22 10.40 -5.35 14.41
N THR A 23 9.69 -5.28 15.54
CA THR A 23 9.70 -6.30 16.62
C THR A 23 8.29 -6.66 17.12
N ARG A 24 7.23 -6.22 16.41
CA ARG A 24 5.86 -6.26 16.92
C ARG A 24 4.95 -6.91 15.89
N GLN A 25 4.44 -8.08 16.23
CA GLN A 25 3.32 -8.71 15.56
C GLN A 25 2.16 -7.68 15.45
N GLY A 26 1.48 -7.60 14.30
CA GLY A 26 0.32 -6.77 13.88
C GLY A 26 -1.03 -7.53 13.83
N SER A 27 -2.17 -6.87 14.08
CA SER A 27 -3.56 -7.41 13.93
C SER A 27 -4.14 -6.85 12.66
N LEU A 28 -3.53 -5.78 12.20
CA LEU A 28 -3.76 -5.12 10.95
C LEU A 28 -2.38 -4.97 10.30
N LEU A 29 -2.21 -5.55 9.12
CA LEU A 29 -1.03 -5.37 8.29
C LEU A 29 -1.43 -4.59 7.04
N VAL A 30 -0.71 -3.52 6.72
CA VAL A 30 -0.90 -2.73 5.50
C VAL A 30 0.28 -3.00 4.58
N CYS A 31 0.00 -3.62 3.43
CA CYS A 31 1.04 -3.94 2.45
C CYS A 31 1.43 -2.68 1.64
N PRO A 32 2.66 -2.62 1.12
CA PRO A 32 3.00 -1.67 0.05
C PRO A 32 2.03 -1.82 -1.14
N PRO A 33 1.85 -0.77 -1.96
CA PRO A 33 1.08 -0.89 -3.20
C PRO A 33 1.70 -1.96 -4.12
N VAL A 34 0.84 -2.60 -4.91
CA VAL A 34 1.19 -3.67 -5.84
C VAL A 34 0.74 -3.26 -7.23
N GLY A 35 1.58 -3.51 -8.23
CA GLY A 35 1.38 -2.98 -9.58
C GLY A 35 1.77 -1.51 -9.67
N GLY A 36 1.56 -0.90 -10.83
CA GLY A 36 1.94 0.50 -11.08
C GLY A 36 2.43 0.74 -12.51
N GLY A 37 1.73 1.65 -13.20
CA GLY A 37 2.09 2.16 -14.52
C GLY A 37 0.91 2.25 -15.48
N ASP A 38 0.38 3.46 -15.69
CA ASP A 38 -0.40 3.76 -16.89
C ASP A 38 0.51 3.65 -18.13
N PHE A 39 0.07 2.81 -19.08
CA PHE A 39 0.57 2.78 -20.44
C PHE A 39 0.21 4.09 -21.15
N VAL A 40 1.14 5.05 -21.21
CA VAL A 40 1.18 5.99 -22.34
C VAL A 40 2.17 5.43 -23.36
N VAL A 41 1.63 4.99 -24.50
CA VAL A 41 2.39 4.58 -25.68
C VAL A 41 3.20 5.79 -26.15
N GLY A 42 4.52 5.76 -25.92
CA GLY A 42 5.46 6.68 -26.57
C GLY A 42 6.54 7.28 -25.67
N ALA A 43 7.52 6.48 -25.26
CA ALA A 43 8.90 6.93 -25.02
C ALA A 43 9.78 5.70 -24.80
N SER A 44 10.78 5.52 -25.65
CA SER A 44 11.58 4.31 -25.81
C SER A 44 12.66 4.06 -24.74
N ASP A 45 12.46 4.47 -23.48
CA ASP A 45 13.52 4.27 -22.45
C ASP A 45 13.08 4.17 -20.97
N ARG A 46 11.80 3.88 -20.67
CA ARG A 46 11.32 3.67 -19.28
C ARG A 46 11.17 2.18 -18.99
N ARG A 47 12.26 1.50 -18.57
CA ARG A 47 12.35 0.02 -18.65
C ARG A 47 12.47 -0.81 -17.36
N ALA A 48 12.48 -0.27 -16.15
CA ALA A 48 12.75 -1.13 -14.97
C ALA A 48 11.66 -1.12 -13.90
N LEU A 49 11.20 0.04 -13.44
CA LEU A 49 10.31 0.10 -12.28
C LEU A 49 8.81 -0.02 -12.60
N SER A 50 8.36 0.27 -13.82
CA SER A 50 6.99 -0.02 -14.29
C SER A 50 6.73 -1.53 -14.50
N ARG A 51 7.72 -2.36 -14.20
CA ARG A 51 7.62 -3.83 -14.13
C ARG A 51 7.75 -4.37 -12.71
N LEU A 52 8.04 -3.51 -11.72
CA LEU A 52 7.97 -3.94 -10.32
C LEU A 52 6.51 -4.10 -9.94
N GLY A 53 6.15 -5.35 -9.65
CA GLY A 53 4.77 -5.80 -9.54
C GLY A 53 4.35 -6.83 -10.60
N GLY A 54 5.26 -7.26 -11.50
CA GLY A 54 5.01 -8.44 -12.35
C GLY A 54 4.91 -9.72 -11.51
N GLU A 55 5.69 -9.80 -10.44
CA GLU A 55 5.61 -10.84 -9.41
C GLU A 55 5.81 -10.16 -8.03
N ALA A 56 4.76 -10.20 -7.21
CA ALA A 56 4.78 -9.66 -5.86
C ALA A 56 4.20 -10.70 -4.90
N GLU A 57 4.99 -11.11 -3.91
CA GLU A 57 4.59 -12.14 -2.95
C GLU A 57 4.52 -11.54 -1.54
N LEU A 58 3.36 -11.62 -0.90
CA LEU A 58 3.22 -11.38 0.52
C LEU A 58 3.64 -12.64 1.28
N VAL A 59 4.68 -12.52 2.10
CA VAL A 59 5.06 -13.52 3.10
C VAL A 59 4.43 -13.12 4.42
N LEU A 60 3.46 -13.91 4.87
CA LEU A 60 2.76 -13.76 6.13
C LEU A 60 3.27 -14.80 7.12
N VAL A 61 3.71 -14.35 8.30
CA VAL A 61 4.20 -15.18 9.38
C VAL A 61 3.22 -15.08 10.54
N HIS A 62 2.69 -16.23 10.96
CA HIS A 62 1.88 -16.37 12.16
C HIS A 62 2.68 -17.14 13.22
N ASP A 63 3.18 -16.42 14.21
CA ASP A 63 4.11 -16.92 15.23
C ASP A 63 3.41 -17.06 16.58
N HIS A 64 2.42 -17.95 16.61
CA HIS A 64 1.72 -18.36 17.83
C HIS A 64 0.99 -19.70 17.63
N PRO A 65 0.85 -20.53 18.68
CA PRO A 65 0.26 -21.86 18.57
C PRO A 65 -1.26 -21.92 18.38
N ASN A 66 -1.97 -20.79 18.38
CA ASN A 66 -3.44 -20.82 18.35
C ASN A 66 -3.90 -20.52 16.94
N ASP A 67 -4.79 -21.35 16.41
CA ASP A 67 -5.41 -21.09 15.12
C ASP A 67 -6.20 -19.77 15.16
N ILE A 68 -6.04 -18.99 14.10
CA ILE A 68 -6.81 -17.78 13.84
C ILE A 68 -7.39 -17.84 12.43
N ALA A 69 -8.07 -16.78 12.03
CA ALA A 69 -8.32 -16.53 10.63
C ALA A 69 -7.75 -15.19 10.21
N ILE A 70 -7.67 -14.97 8.91
CA ILE A 70 -7.30 -13.70 8.30
C ILE A 70 -8.39 -13.26 7.33
N ARG A 71 -8.59 -11.95 7.27
CA ARG A 71 -9.34 -11.28 6.22
C ARG A 71 -8.35 -10.51 5.36
N LEU A 72 -8.25 -10.91 4.10
CA LEU A 72 -7.48 -10.24 3.06
C LEU A 72 -8.42 -9.24 2.38
N LEU A 73 -8.30 -7.97 2.72
CA LEU A 73 -9.06 -6.88 2.13
C LEU A 73 -8.25 -6.36 0.93
N VAL A 74 -8.77 -6.60 -0.27
CA VAL A 74 -8.09 -6.30 -1.53
C VAL A 74 -8.79 -5.13 -2.22
N ARG A 75 -8.06 -4.05 -2.48
CA ARG A 75 -8.60 -2.86 -3.14
C ARG A 75 -7.75 -2.50 -4.35
N GLY A 76 -8.44 -2.24 -5.46
CA GLY A 76 -7.88 -1.87 -6.74
C GLY A 76 -8.41 -0.53 -7.25
N SER A 77 -7.94 -0.15 -8.44
CA SER A 77 -8.39 1.06 -9.13
C SER A 77 -9.81 0.99 -9.74
N SER A 78 -10.51 -0.15 -9.68
CA SER A 78 -11.86 -0.31 -10.24
C SER A 78 -12.87 -0.94 -9.26
N GLY A 79 -12.43 -1.32 -8.06
CA GLY A 79 -13.27 -2.00 -7.08
C GLY A 79 -12.46 -2.59 -5.93
N GLN A 80 -13.14 -3.38 -5.09
CA GLN A 80 -12.54 -4.09 -3.96
C GLN A 80 -13.32 -5.36 -3.63
N TYR A 81 -12.66 -6.29 -2.96
CA TYR A 81 -13.28 -7.51 -2.44
C TYR A 81 -12.53 -8.00 -1.20
N GLU A 82 -13.09 -9.01 -0.55
CA GLU A 82 -12.50 -9.66 0.60
C GLU A 82 -12.30 -11.15 0.35
N ARG A 83 -11.23 -11.71 0.90
CA ARG A 83 -11.04 -13.15 1.07
C ARG A 83 -10.82 -13.50 2.53
N PHE A 84 -11.59 -14.45 3.04
CA PHE A 84 -11.44 -15.03 4.38
C PHE A 84 -10.68 -16.36 4.31
N GLU A 85 -9.72 -16.57 5.21
CA GLU A 85 -8.94 -17.81 5.26
C GLU A 85 -8.57 -18.17 6.70
N ALA A 86 -8.72 -19.45 7.07
CA ALA A 86 -8.19 -19.96 8.33
C ALA A 86 -6.66 -20.07 8.27
N LEU A 87 -5.99 -19.61 9.31
CA LEU A 87 -4.55 -19.62 9.42
C LEU A 87 -4.15 -20.43 10.66
N PRO A 88 -3.60 -21.65 10.46
CA PRO A 88 -3.17 -22.48 11.57
C PRO A 88 -2.03 -21.84 12.37
N GLY A 89 -1.91 -22.28 13.63
CA GLY A 89 -0.79 -21.93 14.51
C GLY A 89 0.59 -22.15 13.88
N ASP A 90 1.57 -21.34 14.29
CA ASP A 90 3.00 -21.46 13.95
C ASP A 90 3.28 -21.69 12.46
N THR A 91 2.60 -20.92 11.60
CA THR A 91 2.57 -21.14 10.15
C THR A 91 3.13 -19.94 9.40
N ILE A 92 3.86 -20.23 8.31
CA ILE A 92 4.18 -19.25 7.28
C ILE A 92 3.27 -19.50 6.08
N ARG A 93 2.63 -18.45 5.58
CA ARG A 93 1.83 -18.46 4.35
C ARG A 93 2.38 -17.46 3.36
N THR A 94 2.26 -17.79 2.09
CA THR A 94 2.57 -16.86 1.02
C THR A 94 1.35 -16.62 0.15
N PHE A 95 1.21 -15.38 -0.32
CA PHE A 95 0.15 -14.97 -1.23
C PHE A 95 0.78 -14.26 -2.42
N ASP A 96 0.46 -14.72 -3.63
CA ASP A 96 0.73 -13.95 -4.83
C ASP A 96 -0.24 -12.76 -4.87
N LEU A 97 0.29 -11.56 -4.69
CA LEU A 97 -0.48 -10.32 -4.65
C LEU A 97 -1.02 -9.96 -6.03
N VAL A 98 -0.37 -10.35 -7.12
CA VAL A 98 -0.88 -10.16 -8.48
C VAL A 98 -2.10 -11.05 -8.70
N ALA A 99 -2.03 -12.30 -8.23
CA ALA A 99 -3.18 -13.22 -8.27
C ALA A 99 -4.34 -12.71 -7.40
N LEU A 100 -4.08 -12.03 -6.29
CA LEU A 100 -5.11 -11.35 -5.51
C LEU A 100 -5.70 -10.12 -6.23
N LEU A 101 -4.96 -9.44 -7.11
CA LEU A 101 -5.54 -8.33 -7.90
C LEU A 101 -6.29 -8.79 -9.15
N ALA A 102 -6.01 -9.98 -9.65
CA ALA A 102 -6.60 -10.51 -10.90
C ALA A 102 -8.15 -10.44 -10.94
N PRO A 103 -8.92 -10.76 -9.87
CA PRO A 103 -10.38 -10.66 -9.89
C PRO A 103 -10.92 -9.25 -10.14
N LEU A 104 -10.13 -8.21 -9.79
CA LEU A 104 -10.51 -6.81 -10.00
C LEU A 104 -10.18 -6.31 -11.41
N ASN A 105 -9.37 -7.07 -12.17
CA ASN A 105 -8.87 -6.68 -13.50
C ASN A 105 -8.25 -5.26 -13.50
N VAL A 106 -7.40 -5.00 -12.52
CA VAL A 106 -6.72 -3.71 -12.33
C VAL A 106 -5.21 -3.86 -12.49
N PRO A 107 -4.52 -2.83 -12.99
CA PRO A 107 -3.06 -2.82 -13.07
C PRO A 107 -2.39 -2.46 -11.73
N GLU A 108 -3.15 -1.96 -10.76
CA GLU A 108 -2.64 -1.48 -9.48
C GLU A 108 -3.65 -1.68 -8.35
N GLY A 109 -3.12 -2.02 -7.18
CA GLY A 109 -3.88 -2.44 -6.02
C GLY A 109 -3.07 -2.40 -4.72
N HIS A 110 -3.73 -2.66 -3.60
CA HIS A 110 -3.06 -2.95 -2.33
C HIS A 110 -3.89 -3.94 -1.53
N VAL A 111 -3.24 -4.55 -0.56
CA VAL A 111 -3.84 -5.55 0.32
C VAL A 111 -3.65 -5.12 1.77
N VAL A 112 -4.73 -5.21 2.53
CA VAL A 112 -4.74 -5.06 3.98
C VAL A 112 -5.10 -6.42 4.58
N VAL A 113 -4.33 -6.88 5.55
CA VAL A 113 -4.56 -8.15 6.25
C VAL A 113 -5.07 -7.86 7.66
N VAL A 114 -6.19 -8.45 8.03
CA VAL A 114 -6.77 -8.31 9.37
C VAL A 114 -6.81 -9.66 10.06
N ALA A 115 -6.15 -9.78 11.21
CA ALA A 115 -6.23 -10.94 12.08
C ALA A 115 -7.63 -11.02 12.70
N CYS A 116 -8.24 -12.20 12.63
CA CYS A 116 -9.61 -12.44 13.07
C CYS A 116 -9.71 -13.73 13.90
N ASN A 117 -10.79 -13.87 14.66
CA ASN A 117 -11.21 -15.16 15.18
C ASN A 117 -11.70 -16.06 14.03
N LEU A 118 -12.01 -17.33 14.32
CA LEU A 118 -12.51 -18.27 13.32
C LEU A 118 -13.91 -17.91 12.79
N GLN A 119 -14.59 -16.94 13.39
CA GLN A 119 -15.89 -16.41 12.96
C GLN A 119 -15.75 -15.19 12.02
N GLY A 120 -14.53 -14.66 11.83
CA GLY A 120 -14.30 -13.48 10.99
C GLY A 120 -14.33 -12.13 11.72
N ASP A 121 -14.44 -12.13 13.04
CA ASP A 121 -14.36 -10.89 13.82
C ASP A 121 -12.90 -10.51 14.06
N PRO A 122 -12.50 -9.24 13.80
CA PRO A 122 -11.16 -8.75 14.11
C PRO A 122 -10.78 -8.98 15.58
N ILE A 123 -9.51 -9.35 15.83
CA ILE A 123 -9.03 -9.66 17.19
C ILE A 123 -8.03 -8.65 17.75
N ALA A 124 -7.98 -8.55 19.08
CA ALA A 124 -7.23 -7.54 19.81
C ALA A 124 -5.70 -7.74 19.83
N HIS A 125 -5.18 -8.95 19.62
CA HIS A 125 -3.75 -9.22 19.76
C HIS A 125 -3.17 -10.09 18.66
N ASN A 126 -1.87 -9.89 18.48
CA ASN A 126 -1.21 -10.08 17.21
C ASN A 126 -0.24 -11.20 17.27
N GLN A 127 -0.32 -12.01 16.24
CA GLN A 127 0.60 -13.08 15.95
C GLN A 127 1.11 -12.93 14.51
N LEU A 128 0.62 -11.93 13.76
CA LEU A 128 0.96 -11.75 12.35
C LEU A 128 2.14 -10.80 12.20
N SER A 129 3.06 -11.16 11.34
CA SER A 129 4.07 -10.27 10.80
C SER A 129 4.27 -10.61 9.33
N GLY A 130 4.99 -9.78 8.58
CA GLY A 130 5.23 -10.12 7.19
C GLY A 130 6.05 -9.10 6.43
N SER A 131 6.26 -9.45 5.17
CA SER A 131 6.93 -8.61 4.19
C SER A 131 6.37 -8.90 2.81
N VAL A 132 6.52 -7.94 1.89
CA VAL A 132 6.23 -8.12 0.48
C VAL A 132 7.54 -8.20 -0.27
N ARG A 133 7.72 -9.27 -1.03
CA ARG A 133 8.85 -9.48 -1.93
C ARG A 133 8.44 -9.08 -3.33
N PHE A 134 9.11 -8.06 -3.87
CA PHE A 134 8.99 -7.66 -5.25
C PHE A 134 10.13 -8.32 -6.03
N GLN A 135 9.79 -9.14 -7.01
CA GLN A 135 10.78 -9.78 -7.87
C GLN A 135 10.83 -9.11 -9.24
N ASN A 136 12.03 -8.91 -9.75
CA ASN A 136 12.26 -8.44 -11.11
C ASN A 136 13.46 -9.16 -11.71
N MET A 137 13.22 -10.11 -12.63
CA MET A 137 14.16 -10.95 -13.39
C MET A 137 15.35 -11.57 -12.63
N SER A 138 16.23 -10.76 -12.02
CA SER A 138 17.41 -11.18 -11.26
C SER A 138 17.49 -10.63 -9.84
N ASP A 139 16.62 -9.68 -9.47
CA ASP A 139 16.67 -8.97 -8.19
C ASP A 139 15.38 -9.10 -7.40
N VAL A 140 15.52 -9.10 -6.07
CA VAL A 140 14.42 -9.15 -5.13
C VAL A 140 14.56 -8.00 -4.14
N ALA A 141 13.53 -7.16 -4.05
CA ALA A 141 13.38 -6.21 -2.96
C ALA A 141 12.36 -6.74 -1.96
N GLU A 142 12.75 -6.83 -0.69
CA GLU A 142 11.83 -7.17 0.39
C GLU A 142 11.45 -5.90 1.16
N LEU A 143 10.16 -5.58 1.17
CA LEU A 143 9.59 -4.44 1.88
C LEU A 143 8.78 -4.93 3.09
N PRO A 144 9.04 -4.42 4.30
CA PRO A 144 8.21 -4.79 5.45
C PRO A 144 6.79 -4.25 5.27
N VAL A 145 5.79 -5.02 5.69
CA VAL A 145 4.41 -4.51 5.82
C VAL A 145 4.31 -3.59 7.04
N ALA A 146 3.42 -2.61 6.98
CA ALA A 146 3.14 -1.77 8.14
C ALA A 146 2.27 -2.54 9.12
N ALA A 147 2.75 -2.77 10.34
CA ALA A 147 2.02 -3.52 11.35
C ALA A 147 1.40 -2.56 12.39
N PHE A 148 0.08 -2.64 12.53
CA PHE A 148 -0.68 -1.95 13.56
C PHE A 148 -1.18 -2.96 14.58
N ARG A 149 -1.02 -2.61 15.86
CA ARG A 149 -1.38 -3.48 16.98
C ARG A 149 -2.61 -2.99 17.69
N ALA A 150 -3.55 -3.92 17.91
CA ALA A 150 -4.64 -3.67 18.81
C ALA A 150 -4.24 -3.77 20.30
N ILE A 151 -4.89 -2.96 21.13
CA ILE A 151 -4.66 -2.76 22.56
C ILE A 151 -6.01 -2.88 23.30
N PRO A 152 -5.98 -3.04 24.62
CA PRO A 152 -5.83 -4.31 25.34
C PRO A 152 -7.02 -5.28 25.18
N GLY A 153 -6.72 -6.58 25.12
CA GLY A 153 -7.65 -7.71 25.15
C GLY A 153 -6.85 -9.01 25.31
N THR A 154 -7.48 -10.17 25.48
CA THR A 154 -6.75 -11.45 25.43
C THR A 154 -6.54 -11.91 23.99
N THR A 155 -5.51 -12.73 23.73
CA THR A 155 -5.31 -13.36 22.42
C THR A 155 -6.58 -14.04 21.92
N GLY A 156 -6.97 -13.78 20.67
CA GLY A 156 -8.18 -14.35 20.05
C GLY A 156 -9.51 -13.70 20.47
N GLN A 157 -9.49 -12.72 21.38
CA GLN A 157 -10.69 -11.97 21.74
C GLN A 157 -11.07 -11.01 20.62
N ALA A 158 -12.34 -11.09 20.19
CA ALA A 158 -12.92 -10.19 19.20
C ALA A 158 -12.99 -8.75 19.71
N LEU A 159 -12.83 -7.79 18.79
CA LEU A 159 -13.03 -6.38 19.07
C LEU A 159 -14.53 -6.05 19.23
N PRO A 160 -14.87 -5.02 20.03
CA PRO A 160 -16.27 -4.62 20.25
C PRO A 160 -16.98 -4.14 18.97
N SER A 161 -16.23 -3.60 18.02
CA SER A 161 -16.74 -3.03 16.77
C SER A 161 -16.03 -3.69 15.58
N PRO A 162 -16.57 -4.81 15.05
CA PRO A 162 -15.90 -5.58 14.00
C PRO A 162 -15.89 -4.89 12.62
N GLU A 163 -16.72 -3.87 12.43
CA GLU A 163 -16.88 -3.13 11.16
C GLU A 163 -15.97 -1.91 11.04
N GLN A 164 -15.36 -1.47 12.14
CA GLN A 164 -14.56 -0.26 12.20
C GLN A 164 -13.29 -0.51 13.02
N LEU A 165 -12.13 -0.36 12.38
CA LEU A 165 -10.84 -0.42 13.07
C LEU A 165 -10.32 1.00 13.27
N SER A 166 -10.30 1.47 14.52
CA SER A 166 -9.82 2.82 14.85
C SER A 166 -8.32 2.81 15.14
N LEU A 167 -7.53 3.54 14.36
CA LEU A 167 -6.10 3.73 14.58
C LEU A 167 -5.84 4.97 15.43
N ASP A 168 -6.33 4.96 16.67
CA ASP A 168 -6.41 6.14 17.55
C ASP A 168 -5.42 6.10 18.74
N GLY A 169 -4.73 4.98 18.93
CA GLY A 169 -3.83 4.75 20.05
C GLY A 169 -4.52 4.17 21.29
N VAL A 170 -5.81 3.85 21.21
CA VAL A 170 -6.61 3.13 22.23
C VAL A 170 -7.05 1.77 21.74
N GLU A 171 -7.53 1.68 20.50
CA GLU A 171 -7.89 0.41 19.85
C GLU A 171 -6.70 -0.15 19.10
N TYR A 172 -6.13 0.62 18.16
CA TYR A 172 -4.91 0.28 17.44
C TYR A 172 -3.82 1.33 17.65
N ALA A 173 -2.56 0.96 17.40
CA ALA A 173 -1.48 1.93 17.37
C ALA A 173 -1.80 3.09 16.40
N VAL A 174 -1.77 4.32 16.92
CA VAL A 174 -2.00 5.53 16.12
C VAL A 174 -0.89 5.73 15.08
N PRO A 175 -1.21 5.95 13.81
CA PRO A 175 -0.21 6.16 12.77
C PRO A 175 0.43 7.53 12.90
N GLY A 176 1.65 7.65 12.36
CA GLY A 176 2.30 8.94 12.23
C GLY A 176 1.70 9.75 11.08
N ASN A 177 1.79 11.07 11.19
CA ASN A 177 1.22 12.00 10.21
C ASN A 177 2.28 12.65 9.31
N ARG A 178 3.54 12.27 9.50
CA ARG A 178 4.69 12.82 8.78
C ARG A 178 5.68 11.71 8.47
N GLN A 179 5.95 11.44 7.21
CA GLN A 179 6.93 10.44 6.83
C GLN A 179 8.27 11.09 6.51
N VAL A 180 9.37 10.50 6.98
CA VAL A 180 10.73 10.94 6.70
C VAL A 180 11.38 9.94 5.76
N LEU A 181 11.89 10.44 4.63
CA LEU A 181 12.70 9.68 3.70
C LEU A 181 14.09 10.31 3.54
N ASP A 182 15.12 9.47 3.55
CA ASP A 182 16.36 9.80 2.85
C ASP A 182 16.25 9.26 1.42
N PHE A 183 16.75 10.02 0.46
CA PHE A 183 16.64 9.71 -0.96
C PHE A 183 17.93 10.04 -1.70
N TYR A 184 18.16 9.35 -2.81
CA TYR A 184 19.11 9.78 -3.81
C TYR A 184 18.42 10.66 -4.83
N ALA A 185 19.06 11.76 -5.22
CA ALA A 185 18.50 12.69 -6.17
C ALA A 185 18.36 12.03 -7.55
N VAL A 186 17.25 12.24 -8.23
CA VAL A 186 17.03 11.74 -9.59
C VAL A 186 18.12 12.31 -10.51
N GLY A 187 18.82 11.44 -11.22
CA GLY A 187 19.99 11.77 -12.04
C GLY A 187 21.33 11.79 -11.28
N SER A 188 21.33 11.37 -10.01
CA SER A 188 22.56 10.97 -9.31
C SER A 188 22.97 9.55 -9.69
N SER A 189 24.26 9.26 -9.51
CA SER A 189 24.83 7.94 -9.81
C SER A 189 25.63 7.40 -8.61
N PRO A 190 24.97 7.11 -7.48
CA PRO A 190 25.64 6.80 -6.21
C PRO A 190 26.39 5.46 -6.22
N VAL A 191 25.99 4.52 -7.09
CA VAL A 191 26.54 3.16 -7.15
C VAL A 191 27.06 2.88 -8.56
N LEU A 192 28.36 2.64 -8.69
CA LEU A 192 29.01 2.22 -9.95
C LEU A 192 28.73 3.11 -11.17
N GLY A 193 28.43 4.40 -10.94
CA GLY A 193 28.10 5.33 -12.03
C GLY A 193 26.73 5.13 -12.66
N GLN A 194 25.91 4.19 -12.17
CA GLN A 194 24.57 3.94 -12.70
C GLN A 194 23.55 4.93 -12.13
N PRO A 195 22.66 5.50 -12.96
CA PRO A 195 21.64 6.41 -12.50
C PRO A 195 20.65 5.67 -11.59
N VAL A 196 20.36 6.25 -10.44
CA VAL A 196 19.33 5.71 -9.54
C VAL A 196 17.94 6.22 -9.92
N GLN A 197 16.97 5.32 -9.92
CA GLN A 197 15.55 5.65 -9.99
C GLN A 197 14.93 5.41 -8.62
N THR A 198 14.16 6.37 -8.11
CA THR A 198 13.53 6.27 -6.78
C THR A 198 12.03 6.47 -6.90
N GLN A 199 11.28 5.52 -6.37
CA GLN A 199 9.83 5.59 -6.26
C GLN A 199 9.38 5.66 -4.81
N LEU A 200 8.24 6.32 -4.62
CA LEU A 200 7.54 6.45 -3.37
C LEU A 200 6.21 5.70 -3.48
N GLY A 201 6.06 4.62 -2.73
CA GLY A 201 4.80 3.90 -2.58
C GLY A 201 4.01 4.54 -1.45
N VAL A 202 2.77 4.96 -1.70
CA VAL A 202 1.95 5.69 -0.73
C VAL A 202 0.60 4.99 -0.54
N VAL A 203 0.24 4.77 0.72
CA VAL A 203 -1.02 4.14 1.13
C VAL A 203 -1.63 4.98 2.26
N PRO A 204 -2.72 5.74 2.00
CA PRO A 204 -3.51 6.40 3.05
C PRO A 204 -4.07 5.39 4.05
N LEU A 205 -4.45 5.82 5.25
CA LEU A 205 -4.97 4.93 6.30
C LEU A 205 -6.44 5.17 6.66
N ASP A 206 -7.17 5.88 5.80
CA ASP A 206 -8.61 6.09 5.87
C ASP A 206 -9.28 5.28 4.74
N PHE A 207 -9.29 3.96 4.90
CA PHE A 207 -9.91 3.07 3.91
C PHE A 207 -11.35 2.77 4.25
N ASP A 208 -12.16 2.70 3.21
CA ASP A 208 -13.50 2.16 3.30
C ASP A 208 -13.63 0.93 2.41
N PHE A 209 -13.72 -0.25 3.04
CA PHE A 209 -13.94 -1.53 2.39
C PHE A 209 -15.43 -1.92 2.28
N THR A 210 -16.37 -1.09 2.78
CA THR A 210 -17.80 -1.44 2.86
C THR A 210 -18.56 -1.21 1.55
N GLY A 211 -18.18 -0.22 0.75
CA GLY A 211 -18.75 0.01 -0.59
C GLY A 211 -18.11 -0.86 -1.67
N ARG A 212 -18.74 -1.09 -2.83
CA ARG A 212 -18.04 -1.77 -3.95
C ARG A 212 -17.06 -0.85 -4.68
N ASN A 213 -17.42 0.43 -4.80
CA ASN A 213 -16.66 1.49 -5.47
C ASN A 213 -16.58 2.74 -4.58
N PRO A 214 -15.86 2.68 -3.45
CA PRO A 214 -15.69 3.84 -2.58
C PRO A 214 -15.05 4.99 -3.34
N GLU A 215 -15.53 6.21 -3.09
CA GLU A 215 -14.91 7.43 -3.62
C GLU A 215 -13.43 7.47 -3.21
N ARG A 216 -12.58 7.96 -4.13
CA ARG A 216 -11.15 8.16 -3.85
C ARG A 216 -10.96 9.59 -3.40
N PRO A 217 -10.67 9.82 -2.12
CA PRO A 217 -10.39 11.17 -1.72
C PRO A 217 -9.06 11.62 -2.33
N SER A 218 -9.04 12.87 -2.78
CA SER A 218 -7.85 13.50 -3.33
C SER A 218 -7.05 14.14 -2.21
N THR A 219 -5.76 13.82 -2.16
CA THR A 219 -4.82 14.31 -1.14
C THR A 219 -3.67 15.03 -1.81
N GLN A 220 -3.27 16.17 -1.25
CA GLN A 220 -2.01 16.80 -1.64
C GLN A 220 -0.87 16.26 -0.78
N LEU A 221 0.09 15.59 -1.42
CA LEU A 221 1.39 15.27 -0.85
C LEU A 221 2.25 16.54 -0.88
N ARG A 222 2.78 16.95 0.27
CA ARG A 222 3.69 18.09 0.40
C ARG A 222 5.04 17.63 0.91
N PHE A 223 6.10 18.08 0.26
CA PHE A 223 7.46 17.75 0.63
C PHE A 223 8.20 18.99 1.14
N GLU A 224 8.81 18.86 2.31
CA GLU A 224 9.92 19.71 2.73
C GLU A 224 11.21 18.92 2.51
N ILE A 225 12.18 19.51 1.83
CA ILE A 225 13.36 18.80 1.33
C ILE A 225 14.61 19.49 1.88
N TRP A 226 15.63 18.71 2.22
CA TRP A 226 16.95 19.17 2.62
C TRP A 226 18.00 18.44 1.79
N ASN A 227 19.00 19.16 1.28
CA ASN A 227 20.15 18.53 0.64
C ASN A 227 21.19 18.07 1.67
N GLU A 228 22.29 17.45 1.22
CA GLU A 228 23.39 17.00 2.09
C GLU A 228 24.02 18.11 2.95
N ASN A 229 23.94 19.36 2.48
CA ASN A 229 24.45 20.54 3.20
C ASN A 229 23.40 21.16 4.13
N GLU A 230 22.31 20.43 4.42
CA GLU A 230 21.18 20.87 5.26
C GLU A 230 20.47 22.14 4.73
N VAL A 231 20.63 22.46 3.45
CA VAL A 231 19.91 23.57 2.82
C VAL A 231 18.47 23.12 2.57
N LYS A 232 17.52 23.87 3.14
CA LYS A 232 16.09 23.60 3.06
C LYS A 232 15.48 24.13 1.75
N PHE A 233 14.71 23.29 1.09
CA PHE A 233 13.88 23.58 -0.07
C PHE A 233 12.41 23.29 0.23
N SER A 234 11.52 24.03 -0.42
CA SER A 234 10.07 23.88 -0.25
C SER A 234 9.35 24.11 -1.58
N GLY A 235 8.11 23.66 -1.68
CA GLY A 235 7.26 23.90 -2.86
C GLY A 235 7.05 22.68 -3.75
N THR A 236 7.81 21.58 -3.55
CA THR A 236 7.52 20.30 -4.22
C THR A 236 6.24 19.70 -3.64
N ARG A 237 5.26 19.45 -4.51
CA ARG A 237 3.91 19.01 -4.13
C ARG A 237 3.29 18.15 -5.22
N HIS A 238 2.47 17.18 -4.85
CA HIS A 238 1.83 16.30 -5.81
C HIS A 238 0.39 16.02 -5.38
N CYS A 239 -0.55 16.15 -6.30
CA CYS A 239 -1.92 15.70 -6.07
C CYS A 239 -1.94 14.19 -6.27
N PHE A 240 -2.49 13.48 -5.31
CA PHE A 240 -2.44 12.03 -5.21
C PHE A 240 -3.83 11.51 -4.85
N GLU A 241 -4.29 10.51 -5.58
CA GLU A 241 -5.62 9.94 -5.39
C GLU A 241 -5.52 8.44 -5.13
N GLY A 242 -6.16 7.98 -4.06
CA GLY A 242 -6.12 6.56 -3.69
C GLY A 242 -4.76 6.15 -3.15
N MET A 243 -4.06 5.27 -3.84
CA MET A 243 -2.81 4.65 -3.41
C MET A 243 -2.01 4.19 -4.63
N GLY A 244 -0.70 4.01 -4.46
CA GLY A 244 0.15 3.62 -5.57
C GLY A 244 1.60 4.05 -5.47
N TRP A 245 2.34 3.75 -6.53
CA TRP A 245 3.74 4.15 -6.69
C TRP A 245 3.89 5.44 -7.50
N VAL A 246 4.66 6.38 -6.98
CA VAL A 246 4.99 7.64 -7.68
C VAL A 246 6.49 7.74 -7.87
N ASP A 247 6.93 7.97 -9.10
CA ASP A 247 8.34 8.28 -9.38
C ASP A 247 8.66 9.68 -8.85
N LEU A 248 9.71 9.79 -8.02
CA LEU A 248 10.15 11.08 -7.50
C LEU A 248 10.54 12.05 -8.63
N ALA A 249 10.93 11.53 -9.80
CA ALA A 249 11.21 12.31 -11.00
C ALA A 249 9.97 13.01 -11.55
N ASP A 250 8.80 12.40 -11.40
CA ASP A 250 7.53 12.83 -12.00
C ASP A 250 6.69 13.69 -11.03
N LEU A 251 7.22 14.01 -9.84
CA LEU A 251 6.55 14.91 -8.90
C LEU A 251 6.41 16.33 -9.47
N ASN A 252 5.22 16.88 -9.26
CA ASN A 252 4.80 18.19 -9.76
C ASN A 252 5.27 19.34 -8.84
N GLY A 253 5.15 20.57 -9.34
CA GLY A 253 5.49 21.80 -8.61
C GLY A 253 6.29 22.79 -9.46
N PRO A 254 6.51 24.02 -8.97
CA PRO A 254 7.35 25.01 -9.67
C PRO A 254 8.80 24.54 -9.81
N THR A 255 9.28 23.72 -8.87
CA THR A 255 10.59 23.07 -8.91
C THR A 255 10.52 21.72 -8.19
N ASN A 256 11.04 20.68 -8.83
CA ASN A 256 11.15 19.34 -8.25
C ASN A 256 12.54 19.16 -7.63
N HIS A 257 12.68 19.45 -6.33
CA HIS A 257 13.95 19.34 -5.64
C HIS A 257 14.39 17.89 -5.35
N PHE A 258 13.64 16.88 -5.80
CA PHE A 258 14.16 15.51 -5.86
C PHE A 258 15.12 15.30 -7.04
N ARG A 259 15.15 16.21 -8.03
CA ARG A 259 16.10 16.12 -9.15
C ARG A 259 17.42 16.77 -8.78
N ARG A 260 18.52 16.09 -9.10
CA ARG A 260 19.90 16.52 -8.77
C ARG A 260 20.20 17.96 -9.20
N GLN A 261 19.78 18.34 -10.41
CA GLN A 261 19.98 19.69 -10.96
C GLN A 261 19.35 20.82 -10.10
N PHE A 262 18.34 20.51 -9.29
CA PHE A 262 17.65 21.47 -8.42
C PHE A 262 17.98 21.29 -6.95
N LEU A 263 18.46 20.11 -6.54
CA LEU A 263 18.90 19.83 -5.17
C LEU A 263 20.32 20.36 -4.92
N GLY A 264 21.20 20.25 -5.92
CA GLY A 264 22.61 20.64 -5.86
C GLY A 264 23.55 19.60 -5.21
N THR A 265 23.04 18.44 -4.80
CA THR A 265 23.80 17.34 -4.18
C THR A 265 23.32 15.98 -4.70
N GLU A 266 24.02 14.89 -4.39
CA GLU A 266 23.65 13.54 -4.85
C GLU A 266 22.49 12.93 -4.06
N SER A 267 22.33 13.31 -2.80
CA SER A 267 21.30 12.80 -1.91
C SER A 267 20.70 13.90 -1.05
N GLY A 268 19.64 13.56 -0.32
CA GLY A 268 18.97 14.47 0.59
C GLY A 268 18.02 13.76 1.53
N LYS A 269 17.35 14.56 2.34
CA LYS A 269 16.26 14.14 3.24
C LYS A 269 15.00 14.88 2.87
N ALA A 270 13.85 14.23 2.98
CA ALA A 270 12.57 14.86 2.81
C ALA A 270 11.59 14.44 3.88
N ARG A 271 10.66 15.34 4.17
CA ARG A 271 9.53 15.14 5.06
C ARG A 271 8.27 15.28 4.25
N LEU A 272 7.48 14.20 4.21
CA LEU A 272 6.20 14.11 3.54
C LEU A 272 5.06 14.38 4.54
N ASP A 273 4.21 15.34 4.19
CA ASP A 273 2.92 15.63 4.84
C ASP A 273 1.77 15.40 3.85
N THR A 274 0.58 15.12 4.38
CA THR A 274 -0.68 15.22 3.63
C THR A 274 -1.40 16.54 3.91
N ARG A 275 -2.16 17.03 2.93
CA ARG A 275 -3.03 18.20 3.08
C ARG A 275 -4.28 18.05 2.22
N ALA A 276 -5.42 18.41 2.79
CA ALA A 276 -6.66 18.57 2.05
C ALA A 276 -6.53 19.79 1.13
N ASN A 277 -6.66 19.57 -0.16
CA ASN A 277 -6.60 20.62 -1.16
C ASN A 277 -7.59 20.34 -2.29
N THR A 278 -8.65 21.14 -2.35
CA THR A 278 -9.73 21.05 -3.34
C THR A 278 -9.25 21.27 -4.77
N SER A 279 -8.07 21.87 -4.96
CA SER A 279 -7.45 22.00 -6.29
C SER A 279 -6.90 20.67 -6.82
N CYS A 280 -6.72 19.67 -5.97
CA CYS A 280 -6.31 18.32 -6.39
C CYS A 280 -7.50 17.48 -6.84
N GLY A 281 -8.70 17.78 -6.36
CA GLY A 281 -9.92 17.02 -6.60
C GLY A 281 -10.83 17.05 -5.37
N GLU A 282 -12.07 16.61 -5.55
CA GLU A 282 -13.05 16.43 -4.48
C GLU A 282 -13.49 14.95 -4.44
N PRO A 283 -13.69 14.35 -3.25
CA PRO A 283 -13.55 14.97 -1.93
C PRO A 283 -12.08 15.14 -1.52
N ALA A 284 -11.70 16.33 -1.06
CA ALA A 284 -10.33 16.60 -0.59
C ALA A 284 -10.10 16.10 0.85
N SER A 285 -8.99 15.40 1.11
CA SER A 285 -8.65 14.89 2.45
C SER A 285 -7.16 15.04 2.81
N ALA A 286 -6.87 14.86 4.10
CA ALA A 286 -5.50 14.85 4.65
C ALA A 286 -5.32 13.62 5.56
N PRO A 287 -5.39 12.40 5.02
CA PRO A 287 -5.37 11.19 5.82
C PRO A 287 -3.99 10.99 6.45
N ALA A 288 -3.93 10.20 7.52
CA ALA A 288 -2.66 9.56 7.89
C ALA A 288 -2.24 8.62 6.74
N LEU A 289 -0.95 8.37 6.60
CA LEU A 289 -0.45 7.46 5.54
C LEU A 289 0.71 6.62 6.05
N VAL A 290 0.93 5.50 5.37
CA VAL A 290 2.21 4.80 5.36
C VAL A 290 2.84 4.98 3.99
N ALA A 291 4.16 5.04 3.95
CA ALA A 291 4.89 5.13 2.71
C ALA A 291 6.13 4.25 2.72
N TRP A 292 6.54 3.84 1.53
CA TRP A 292 7.75 3.08 1.27
C TRP A 292 8.57 3.80 0.22
N VAL A 293 9.88 3.68 0.30
CA VAL A 293 10.77 4.09 -0.78
C VAL A 293 11.39 2.84 -1.40
N LEU A 294 11.40 2.82 -2.73
CA LEU A 294 12.05 1.79 -3.53
C LEU A 294 13.07 2.48 -4.44
N ASN A 295 14.30 1.99 -4.41
CA ASN A 295 15.39 2.48 -5.22
C ASN A 295 15.83 1.37 -6.17
N ASP A 296 16.02 1.73 -7.44
CA ASP A 296 16.60 0.89 -8.46
C ASP A 296 17.93 1.51 -8.90
N PHE A 297 19.01 0.76 -8.67
CA PHE A 297 20.38 1.15 -9.01
C PHE A 297 20.82 0.57 -10.37
N GLY A 298 19.90 0.00 -11.15
CA GLY A 298 20.16 -0.71 -12.42
C GLY A 298 20.89 -2.06 -12.26
N THR A 299 21.46 -2.32 -11.09
CA THR A 299 22.22 -3.53 -10.72
C THR A 299 21.64 -4.23 -9.50
N GLY A 300 20.55 -3.70 -8.96
CA GLY A 300 19.93 -4.16 -7.72
C GLY A 300 18.83 -3.22 -7.26
N LEU A 301 17.91 -3.77 -6.48
CA LEU A 301 16.81 -3.04 -5.87
C LEU A 301 17.04 -2.93 -4.36
N SER A 302 16.68 -1.78 -3.79
CA SER A 302 16.65 -1.58 -2.34
C SER A 302 15.38 -0.87 -1.94
N GLY A 303 14.70 -1.40 -0.95
CA GLY A 303 13.46 -0.82 -0.45
C GLY A 303 13.45 -0.68 1.07
N ARG A 304 12.62 0.24 1.57
CA ARG A 304 12.31 0.34 3.01
C ARG A 304 10.98 1.05 3.24
N MET A 305 10.35 0.76 4.37
CA MET A 305 9.26 1.58 4.89
C MET A 305 9.84 2.89 5.45
N LEU A 306 9.13 3.99 5.25
CA LEU A 306 9.52 5.29 5.77
C LEU A 306 9.28 5.39 7.27
N ARG A 307 10.11 6.21 7.93
CA ARG A 307 9.94 6.47 9.36
C ARG A 307 8.88 7.53 9.56
N SER A 308 7.94 7.28 10.46
CA SER A 308 6.88 8.22 10.76
C SER A 308 7.21 9.07 11.99
N THR A 309 6.78 10.33 11.99
CA THR A 309 6.81 11.23 13.14
C THR A 309 5.43 11.85 13.35
N GLY A 310 5.18 12.36 14.56
CA GLY A 310 3.86 12.84 14.97
C GLY A 310 2.83 11.72 15.07
N ARG A 311 1.55 12.10 15.22
CA ARG A 311 0.43 11.17 15.38
C ARG A 311 -0.83 11.77 14.76
N GLN A 312 -1.61 10.95 14.07
CA GLN A 312 -2.92 11.32 13.56
C GLN A 312 -3.84 10.11 13.58
N PRO A 313 -5.00 10.18 14.24
CA PRO A 313 -5.98 9.11 14.16
C PRO A 313 -6.47 8.89 12.73
N SER A 314 -6.77 7.63 12.41
CA SER A 314 -7.40 7.24 11.15
C SER A 314 -8.34 6.06 11.39
N THR A 315 -9.22 5.79 10.43
CA THR A 315 -10.22 4.72 10.58
C THR A 315 -10.26 3.86 9.32
N ILE A 316 -10.26 2.54 9.50
CA ILE A 316 -10.51 1.58 8.42
C ILE A 316 -11.89 0.96 8.62
N HIS A 317 -12.77 1.14 7.65
CA HIS A 317 -14.07 0.48 7.61
C HIS A 317 -13.95 -0.85 6.88
N ILE A 318 -14.48 -1.90 7.49
CA ILE A 318 -14.43 -3.27 6.98
C ILE A 318 -15.86 -3.76 6.79
N PRO A 319 -16.18 -4.46 5.69
CA PRO A 319 -17.52 -5.01 5.51
C PRO A 319 -17.87 -5.94 6.68
N THR A 320 -19.15 -6.01 7.04
CA THR A 320 -19.61 -7.06 7.94
C THR A 320 -19.39 -8.41 7.26
N VAL A 321 -19.04 -9.45 8.02
CA VAL A 321 -18.98 -10.83 7.48
C VAL A 321 -20.39 -11.19 7.02
N SER A 322 -20.69 -10.98 5.75
CA SER A 322 -21.91 -11.46 5.14
C SER A 322 -21.81 -12.99 5.05
N GLN A 323 -22.91 -13.69 5.34
CA GLN A 323 -23.02 -15.09 4.95
C GLN A 323 -22.65 -15.19 3.46
N PRO A 324 -21.89 -16.20 3.04
CA PRO A 324 -21.34 -16.25 1.69
C PRO A 324 -22.47 -16.05 0.68
N GLU A 325 -22.43 -14.94 -0.07
CA GLU A 325 -23.28 -14.79 -1.23
C GLU A 325 -22.92 -15.95 -2.15
N GLU A 326 -23.86 -16.87 -2.35
CA GLU A 326 -23.74 -17.92 -3.35
C GLU A 326 -23.28 -17.27 -4.66
N SER A 327 -22.16 -17.75 -5.18
CA SER A 327 -21.65 -17.50 -6.51
C SER A 327 -22.79 -17.46 -7.54
N GLY A 328 -23.28 -16.25 -7.81
CA GLY A 328 -24.32 -15.97 -8.79
C GLY A 328 -23.79 -14.93 -9.75
N THR A 329 -22.99 -15.35 -10.72
CA THR A 329 -22.79 -14.59 -11.96
C THR A 329 -24.14 -14.43 -12.66
N THR A 330 -24.88 -13.38 -12.34
CA THR A 330 -25.84 -12.79 -13.27
C THR A 330 -25.10 -11.75 -14.09
N VAL A 331 -24.43 -12.24 -15.15
CA VAL A 331 -24.06 -11.38 -16.27
C VAL A 331 -25.37 -10.92 -16.89
N ASP A 332 -25.69 -9.65 -16.70
CA ASP A 332 -26.79 -8.99 -17.38
C ASP A 332 -26.50 -9.04 -18.89
N ARG A 333 -27.12 -10.00 -19.58
CA ARG A 333 -27.05 -10.10 -21.03
C ARG A 333 -27.79 -8.90 -21.59
N GLY A 334 -27.01 -7.88 -21.94
CA GLY A 334 -27.46 -6.73 -22.70
C GLY A 334 -28.37 -7.16 -23.84
N SER A 335 -29.58 -6.60 -23.81
CA SER A 335 -30.55 -6.59 -24.89
C SER A 335 -29.88 -6.10 -26.18
N LEU A 336 -29.50 -7.05 -27.02
CA LEU A 336 -29.24 -6.86 -28.43
C LEU A 336 -30.29 -7.70 -29.16
N LEU A 337 -31.35 -7.06 -29.62
CA LEU A 337 -31.99 -7.35 -30.91
C LEU A 337 -32.87 -6.14 -31.25
N GLY A 338 -32.38 -5.39 -32.24
CA GLY A 338 -33.10 -4.27 -32.83
C GLY A 338 -34.31 -4.72 -33.63
N ASP A 339 -35.32 -3.85 -33.55
CA ASP A 339 -36.14 -3.31 -34.62
C ASP A 339 -36.96 -4.21 -35.58
N SER A 340 -38.21 -3.77 -35.69
CA SER A 340 -39.14 -3.84 -36.82
C SER A 340 -39.83 -5.18 -37.16
N SER A 341 -41.13 -5.25 -36.87
CA SER A 341 -42.17 -5.34 -37.92
C SER A 341 -43.57 -5.50 -37.30
N VAL A 342 -44.44 -4.55 -37.62
CA VAL A 342 -45.88 -4.55 -37.34
C VAL A 342 -46.58 -5.57 -38.26
N LYS A 343 -47.50 -6.39 -37.72
CA LYS A 343 -48.78 -6.76 -38.38
C LYS A 343 -49.74 -7.50 -37.45
N THR A 344 -50.82 -6.78 -37.09
CA THR A 344 -52.24 -7.19 -37.05
C THR A 344 -52.60 -8.69 -37.06
N GLY A 345 -53.42 -9.09 -36.10
CA GLY A 345 -54.26 -10.29 -36.16
C GLY A 345 -55.27 -10.31 -35.01
N ALA A 346 -56.51 -9.92 -35.30
CA ALA A 346 -57.63 -9.92 -34.36
C ALA A 346 -58.10 -11.34 -34.01
N ALA A 347 -58.86 -11.41 -32.90
CA ALA A 347 -59.31 -12.56 -32.14
C ALA A 347 -60.21 -13.58 -32.88
N VAL A 348 -60.23 -14.81 -32.35
CA VAL A 348 -61.40 -15.71 -32.36
C VAL A 348 -61.54 -16.35 -30.97
N PRO A 349 -62.76 -16.43 -30.39
CA PRO A 349 -62.99 -16.71 -28.97
C PRO A 349 -63.31 -18.18 -28.67
N SER A 350 -63.30 -18.54 -27.38
CA SER A 350 -64.01 -19.70 -26.87
C SER A 350 -64.68 -19.41 -25.51
N ARG A 351 -66.03 -19.37 -25.60
CA ARG A 351 -67.09 -19.39 -24.58
C ARG A 351 -67.36 -18.15 -23.74
#